data_AF-A0A7W4VIV8-F1
#
_entry.id   AF-A0A7W4VIV8-F1
#
_cell.length_a   1.000
_cell.length_b   1.000
_cell.length_c   1.000
_cell.angle_alpha   90.00
_cell.angle_beta   90.00
_cell.angle_gamma   90.00
#
_symmetry.space_group_name_H-M   'P 1'
#
loop_
_entity.id
_entity.type
_entity.pdbx_description
1 polymer ?
#
loop_
_entity_poly.entity_id
_entity_poly.type
_entity_poly.pdbx_seq_one_letter_code
_entity_poly.pdbx_strand_id
1 'polypeptide(L)'
;MTILLEERVPRTLDTLVREWAVSDHRGMILEAWLFEDEAARRRAEQVFAASGIHARLRSAYKPLVHAFLEEFNMAGVTRATVRYPVHEKADRLRFLSEAYPLAALLDGIETHFEPGEADLTYQITLDYADGSVAEHEVFAPNRLRTNHLDQVDLTPAGWLKVTGRSDGGADLDEPLETEIEQVFQKVMAAVMAHEWPATEPYVETLAIDVAIPGIERELAYGDEVMSTREALHEDFYFSILEFFKHRSGRAPEDRGLQPGQIVPDIRAGEGDAEIRVALRSFGAPSDPARPEQDIEAADAAPSLAQIHRELAELPGETFEGGSREGRPVRGIYRAGSRPAVLVTSGQHANETSAPVGTLRAVRRLLAAPEANIAYIPVENPDGYALHGRLCEGSPRHMHHAARYTSLGNDLEYGRTEPVYEIGARNQALSLSGAQLHLNLHGYPAHEWTRPFTGYLPRGFELWTIPKGFFLIMRHHPAWGETARTLIEAVTKGLSAVPGLAEFNRRQIEICSIHSGGTPYEIINDVPCLITADERHPTPMTLITEFPDETIYGDAYRFAHTVQMATVIAAEEAFATIMAKVA
;
A
#
# COMPACT_ATOMS: atom_id res chain seq x y z
N MET A 1 -20.46 -12.62 18.52
CA MET A 1 -19.56 -11.45 18.52
C MET A 1 -18.97 -11.32 19.90
N THR A 2 -17.65 -11.21 20.00
CA THR A 2 -16.93 -11.04 21.28
C THR A 2 -16.17 -9.71 21.21
N ILE A 3 -16.37 -8.81 22.17
CA ILE A 3 -15.66 -7.53 22.21
C ILE A 3 -14.35 -7.73 22.99
N LEU A 4 -13.22 -7.35 22.38
CA LEU A 4 -11.90 -7.37 23.02
C LEU A 4 -11.54 -6.01 23.65
N LEU A 5 -12.00 -4.92 23.03
CA LEU A 5 -11.74 -3.55 23.47
C LEU A 5 -12.88 -2.63 23.01
N GLU A 6 -13.34 -1.74 23.88
CA GLU A 6 -14.25 -0.64 23.55
C GLU A 6 -13.91 0.55 24.44
N GLU A 7 -13.23 1.56 23.88
CA GLU A 7 -12.66 2.67 24.64
C GLU A 7 -12.71 3.98 23.86
N ARG A 8 -12.58 5.09 24.60
CA ARG A 8 -12.34 6.43 24.06
C ARG A 8 -10.99 6.94 24.52
N VAL A 9 -10.24 7.53 23.60
CA VAL A 9 -8.94 8.16 23.88
C VAL A 9 -9.07 9.66 23.67
N PRO A 10 -8.82 10.51 24.69
CA PRO A 10 -8.91 11.95 24.55
C PRO A 10 -8.02 12.48 23.43
N ARG A 11 -8.55 13.40 22.61
CA ARG A 11 -7.76 14.06 21.57
C ARG A 11 -6.62 14.87 22.21
N THR A 12 -5.40 14.66 21.73
CA THR A 12 -4.20 15.29 22.30
C THR A 12 -4.19 16.78 22.01
N LEU A 13 -4.60 17.21 20.81
CA LEU A 13 -4.70 18.63 20.46
C LEU A 13 -5.65 19.39 21.41
N ASP A 14 -6.84 18.84 21.66
CA ASP A 14 -7.84 19.46 22.53
C ASP A 14 -7.36 19.50 23.99
N THR A 15 -6.63 18.46 24.41
CA THR A 15 -6.02 18.40 25.74
C THR A 15 -4.93 19.45 25.90
N LEU A 16 -4.03 19.59 24.92
CA LEU A 16 -3.01 20.64 24.92
C LEU A 16 -3.63 22.04 24.98
N VAL A 17 -4.63 22.33 24.15
CA VAL A 17 -5.32 23.63 24.18
C VAL A 17 -5.95 23.88 25.54
N ARG A 18 -6.66 22.90 26.10
CA ARG A 18 -7.33 23.03 27.41
C ARG A 18 -6.35 23.29 28.55
N GLU A 19 -5.20 22.63 28.55
CA GLU A 19 -4.20 22.73 29.62
C GLU A 19 -3.33 23.98 29.50
N TRP A 20 -2.90 24.30 28.28
CA TRP A 20 -1.88 25.32 28.06
C TRP A 20 -2.44 26.67 27.63
N ALA A 21 -3.63 26.75 27.02
CA ALA A 21 -4.21 28.02 26.57
C ALA A 21 -4.88 28.82 27.70
N VAL A 22 -4.27 28.84 28.89
CA VAL A 22 -4.72 29.59 30.06
C VAL A 22 -3.87 30.83 30.30
N SER A 23 -4.43 31.85 30.97
CA SER A 23 -3.78 33.15 31.20
C SER A 23 -2.44 33.07 31.92
N ASP A 24 -2.28 32.04 32.76
CA ASP A 24 -1.11 31.86 33.61
C ASP A 24 0.16 31.63 32.77
N HIS A 25 0.01 31.16 31.54
CA HIS A 25 1.13 30.86 30.64
C HIS A 25 1.44 31.94 29.60
N ARG A 26 0.85 33.14 29.75
CA ARG A 26 1.09 34.25 28.84
C ARG A 26 2.60 34.55 28.70
N GLY A 27 3.04 34.72 27.47
CA GLY A 27 4.41 35.08 27.11
C GLY A 27 5.34 33.88 26.87
N MET A 28 4.90 32.64 27.12
CA MET A 28 5.69 31.46 26.79
C MET A 28 5.71 31.21 25.27
N ILE A 29 6.70 30.43 24.85
CA ILE A 29 6.78 29.84 23.51
C ILE A 29 6.45 28.35 23.63
N LEU A 30 5.52 27.87 22.82
CA LEU A 30 5.10 26.47 22.77
C LEU A 30 5.29 25.92 21.36
N GLU A 31 6.06 24.87 21.21
CA GLU A 31 6.14 24.11 19.97
C GLU A 31 5.65 22.69 20.23
N ALA A 32 4.81 22.16 19.36
CA ALA A 32 4.40 20.77 19.46
C ALA A 32 4.35 20.09 18.10
N TRP A 33 4.63 18.79 18.09
CA TRP A 33 4.50 17.94 16.91
C TRP A 33 3.38 16.95 17.17
N LEU A 34 2.41 16.91 16.27
CA LEU A 34 1.17 16.14 16.42
C LEU A 34 0.82 15.44 15.11
N PHE A 35 0.08 14.33 15.19
CA PHE A 35 -0.47 13.63 14.01
C PHE A 35 -1.79 14.27 13.56
N GLU A 36 -1.78 15.60 13.43
CA GLU A 36 -2.96 16.44 13.23
C GLU A 36 -2.87 17.21 11.92
N ASP A 37 -4.00 17.30 11.23
CA ASP A 37 -4.09 18.05 9.98
C ASP A 37 -3.74 19.53 10.19
N GLU A 38 -3.20 20.14 9.14
CA GLU A 38 -2.72 21.52 9.16
C GLU A 38 -3.81 22.49 9.65
N ALA A 39 -5.04 22.35 9.13
CA ALA A 39 -6.13 23.25 9.50
C ALA A 39 -6.47 23.18 11.00
N ALA A 40 -6.37 21.99 11.62
CA ALA A 40 -6.59 21.84 13.05
C ALA A 40 -5.45 22.48 13.87
N ARG A 41 -4.20 22.24 13.45
CA ARG A 41 -3.02 22.86 14.06
C ARG A 41 -3.08 24.40 14.01
N ARG A 42 -3.40 25.00 12.85
CA ARG A 42 -3.52 26.47 12.73
C ARG A 42 -4.64 27.05 13.57
N ARG A 43 -5.78 26.36 13.73
CA ARG A 43 -6.85 26.81 14.63
C ARG A 43 -6.41 26.81 16.10
N ALA A 44 -5.70 25.78 16.54
CA ALA A 44 -5.17 25.72 17.90
C ALA A 44 -4.12 26.81 18.17
N GLU A 45 -3.24 27.11 17.20
CA GLU A 45 -2.30 28.24 17.28
C GLU A 45 -3.02 29.57 17.49
N GLN A 46 -4.16 29.80 16.83
CA GLN A 46 -4.96 31.02 17.04
C GLN A 46 -5.53 31.09 18.46
N VAL A 47 -5.94 29.96 19.04
CA VAL A 47 -6.41 29.89 20.43
C VAL A 47 -5.26 30.20 21.40
N PHE A 48 -4.07 29.64 21.18
CA PHE A 48 -2.88 29.97 21.97
C PHE A 48 -2.51 31.45 21.86
N ALA A 49 -2.54 32.02 20.66
CA ALA A 49 -2.26 33.44 20.44
C ALA A 49 -3.26 34.35 21.17
N ALA A 50 -4.55 33.97 21.20
CA ALA A 50 -5.58 34.69 21.96
C ALA A 50 -5.32 34.67 23.48
N SER A 51 -4.69 33.60 23.98
CA SER A 51 -4.23 33.50 25.38
C SER A 51 -2.87 34.17 25.63
N GLY A 52 -2.24 34.74 24.60
CA GLY A 52 -0.96 35.45 24.68
C GLY A 52 0.26 34.53 24.66
N ILE A 53 0.13 33.35 24.04
CA ILE A 53 1.17 32.33 23.91
C ILE A 53 1.65 32.32 22.46
N HIS A 54 2.96 32.29 22.25
CA HIS A 54 3.51 32.12 20.90
C HIS A 54 3.63 30.63 20.59
N ALA A 55 2.66 30.09 19.85
CA ALA A 55 2.62 28.67 19.54
C ALA A 55 2.96 28.36 18.08
N ARG A 56 3.70 27.29 17.85
CA ARG A 56 3.87 26.66 16.53
C ARG A 56 3.67 25.16 16.61
N LEU A 57 2.62 24.67 15.95
CA LEU A 57 2.26 23.27 15.90
C LEU A 57 2.63 22.70 14.52
N ARG A 58 3.42 21.64 14.53
CA ARG A 58 3.97 20.95 13.34
C ARG A 58 3.44 19.53 13.24
N SER A 59 3.60 18.92 12.07
CA SER A 59 3.27 17.52 11.88
C SER A 59 4.35 16.62 12.51
N ALA A 60 3.94 15.63 13.31
CA ALA A 60 4.81 14.53 13.72
C ALA A 60 5.01 13.49 12.59
N TYR A 61 4.11 13.48 11.61
CA TYR A 61 4.16 12.61 10.43
C TYR A 61 4.82 13.34 9.27
N LYS A 62 5.90 12.79 8.72
CA LYS A 62 6.65 13.39 7.59
C LYS A 62 7.01 14.87 7.80
N PRO A 63 7.65 15.23 8.93
CA PRO A 63 7.92 16.61 9.32
C PRO A 63 8.67 17.41 8.25
N LEU A 64 9.61 16.79 7.52
CA LEU A 64 10.31 17.44 6.41
C LEU A 64 9.37 17.88 5.30
N VAL A 65 8.51 16.97 4.81
CA VAL A 65 7.59 17.27 3.70
C VAL A 65 6.61 18.36 4.13
N HIS A 66 6.06 18.27 5.34
CA HIS A 66 5.22 19.32 5.90
C HIS A 66 5.96 20.67 6.05
N ALA A 67 7.25 20.68 6.38
CA ALA A 67 8.01 21.93 6.47
C ALA A 67 8.09 22.68 5.13
N PHE A 68 8.37 21.96 4.04
CA PHE A 68 8.36 22.51 2.69
C PHE A 68 6.97 23.00 2.26
N LEU A 69 5.92 22.30 2.68
CA LEU A 69 4.54 22.63 2.32
C LEU A 69 3.95 23.79 3.14
N GLU A 70 4.42 24.01 4.37
CA GLU A 70 3.72 24.85 5.35
C GLU A 70 4.55 26.01 5.91
N GLU A 71 5.88 25.94 5.83
CA GLU A 71 6.77 26.88 6.55
C GLU A 71 7.73 27.63 5.62
N PHE A 72 8.28 26.96 4.61
CA PHE A 72 9.31 27.55 3.77
C PHE A 72 8.73 28.44 2.67
N ASN A 73 9.43 29.55 2.39
CA ASN A 73 9.13 30.38 1.25
C ASN A 73 9.83 29.82 0.00
N MET A 74 9.08 29.14 -0.85
CA MET A 74 9.62 28.52 -2.06
C MET A 74 9.76 29.46 -3.25
N ALA A 75 9.33 30.72 -3.12
CA ALA A 75 9.39 31.67 -4.22
C ALA A 75 10.83 32.01 -4.60
N GLY A 76 11.22 31.68 -5.84
CA GLY A 76 12.55 31.98 -6.38
C GLY A 76 13.64 31.00 -5.96
N VAL A 77 13.30 29.91 -5.26
CA VAL A 77 14.25 28.83 -4.96
C VAL A 77 14.64 28.13 -6.26
N THR A 78 15.95 27.93 -6.46
CA THR A 78 16.52 27.24 -7.62
C THR A 78 17.13 25.90 -7.26
N ARG A 79 17.56 25.73 -6.00
CA ARG A 79 18.11 24.48 -5.47
C ARG A 79 17.71 24.27 -4.02
N ALA A 80 17.39 23.02 -3.67
CA ALA A 80 17.16 22.56 -2.31
C ALA A 80 18.11 21.40 -1.99
N THR A 81 19.01 21.61 -1.03
CA THR A 81 19.85 20.55 -0.48
C THR A 81 19.29 20.12 0.86
N VAL A 82 18.99 18.82 1.00
CA VAL A 82 18.48 18.21 2.22
C VAL A 82 19.49 17.21 2.74
N ARG A 83 20.04 17.50 3.92
CA ARG A 83 20.82 16.55 4.69
C ARG A 83 19.91 15.84 5.68
N TYR A 84 19.66 14.55 5.46
CA TYR A 84 18.71 13.76 6.25
C TYR A 84 19.41 12.98 7.37
N PRO A 85 18.79 12.82 8.55
CA PRO A 85 19.44 12.16 9.67
C PRO A 85 19.62 10.66 9.40
N VAL A 86 20.72 10.10 9.92
CA VAL A 86 21.03 8.66 9.82
C VAL A 86 21.20 8.11 11.23
N HIS A 87 20.20 7.38 11.71
CA HIS A 87 20.18 6.86 13.08
C HIS A 87 20.52 5.36 13.10
N GLU A 88 21.33 4.92 14.07
CA GLU A 88 21.80 3.52 14.18
C GLU A 88 20.69 2.47 14.43
N LYS A 89 19.50 2.93 14.85
CA LYS A 89 18.30 2.10 15.10
C LYS A 89 17.27 2.14 13.97
N ALA A 90 17.63 2.65 12.80
CA ALA A 90 16.77 2.66 11.63
C ALA A 90 17.55 2.22 10.39
N ASP A 91 16.85 1.80 9.34
CA ASP A 91 17.46 1.64 8.02
C ASP A 91 18.14 2.96 7.60
N ARG A 92 19.34 2.87 7.01
CA ARG A 92 20.12 4.05 6.61
C ARG A 92 19.35 4.97 5.64
N LEU A 93 18.45 4.40 4.83
CA LEU A 93 17.64 5.12 3.86
C LEU A 93 16.27 5.53 4.41
N ARG A 94 15.89 5.15 5.63
CA ARG A 94 14.55 5.43 6.20
C ARG A 94 14.14 6.89 6.12
N PHE A 95 15.00 7.83 6.53
CA PHE A 95 14.69 9.26 6.49
C PHE A 95 14.76 9.88 5.08
N LEU A 96 15.47 9.23 4.16
CA LEU A 96 15.45 9.58 2.74
C LEU A 96 14.13 9.11 2.09
N SER A 97 13.71 7.88 2.37
CA SER A 97 12.41 7.36 1.93
C SER A 97 11.26 8.18 2.52
N GLU A 98 11.32 8.55 3.81
CA GLU A 98 10.33 9.45 4.43
C GLU A 98 10.23 10.82 3.74
N ALA A 99 11.28 11.27 3.04
CA ALA A 99 11.23 12.51 2.29
C ALA A 99 10.42 12.40 0.98
N TYR A 100 10.07 11.21 0.52
CA TYR A 100 9.19 11.04 -0.64
C TYR A 100 7.82 11.71 -0.40
N PRO A 101 7.17 12.34 -1.40
CA PRO A 101 7.60 12.56 -2.77
C PRO A 101 8.25 13.94 -2.98
N LEU A 102 9.03 14.46 -2.04
CA LEU A 102 9.50 15.85 -2.03
C LEU A 102 10.19 16.26 -3.34
N ALA A 103 11.04 15.43 -3.93
CA ALA A 103 11.69 15.77 -5.21
C ALA A 103 10.68 15.99 -6.35
N ALA A 104 9.54 15.30 -6.32
CA ALA A 104 8.48 15.50 -7.31
C ALA A 104 7.64 16.76 -7.03
N LEU A 105 7.44 17.12 -5.75
CA LEU A 105 6.77 18.36 -5.36
C LEU A 105 7.59 19.61 -5.69
N LEU A 106 8.91 19.45 -5.79
CA LEU A 106 9.88 20.48 -6.14
C LEU A 106 10.23 20.45 -7.62
N ASP A 107 9.30 20.05 -8.50
CA ASP A 107 9.55 19.93 -9.94
C ASP A 107 10.12 21.24 -10.52
N GLY A 108 11.24 21.12 -11.25
CA GLY A 108 11.99 22.26 -11.78
C GLY A 108 12.98 22.93 -10.81
N ILE A 109 13.05 22.52 -9.55
CA ILE A 109 14.08 22.91 -8.58
C ILE A 109 15.12 21.79 -8.51
N GLU A 110 16.41 22.13 -8.52
CA GLU A 110 17.47 21.14 -8.32
C GLU A 110 17.39 20.59 -6.88
N THR A 111 17.15 19.29 -6.71
CA THR A 111 17.06 18.66 -5.38
C THR A 111 18.23 17.74 -5.13
N HIS A 112 18.91 17.92 -4.00
CA HIS A 112 20.04 17.08 -3.59
C HIS A 112 19.81 16.53 -2.19
N PHE A 113 19.96 15.21 -2.03
CA PHE A 113 19.82 14.54 -0.73
C PHE A 113 21.15 13.93 -0.31
N GLU A 114 21.54 14.16 0.94
CA GLU A 114 22.78 13.61 1.50
C GLU A 114 22.60 13.11 2.94
N PRO A 115 23.32 12.05 3.36
CA PRO A 115 23.25 11.59 4.73
C PRO A 115 23.89 12.58 5.70
N GLY A 116 23.25 12.77 6.85
CA GLY A 116 23.67 13.65 7.94
C GLY A 116 24.02 12.92 9.22
N GLU A 117 23.96 13.67 10.32
CA GLU A 117 24.22 13.19 11.67
C GLU A 117 23.04 12.37 12.24
N ALA A 118 23.25 11.72 13.39
CA ALA A 118 22.25 10.88 14.06
C ALA A 118 21.35 11.65 15.05
N ASP A 119 21.20 12.96 14.88
CA ASP A 119 20.54 13.87 15.84
C ASP A 119 19.04 14.08 15.59
N LEU A 120 18.46 13.29 14.66
CA LEU A 120 17.06 13.37 14.25
C LEU A 120 16.66 14.74 13.69
N THR A 121 17.60 15.48 13.09
CA THR A 121 17.33 16.78 12.48
C THR A 121 17.69 16.75 11.00
N TYR A 122 16.76 17.18 10.16
CA TYR A 122 17.06 17.50 8.77
C TYR A 122 17.71 18.89 8.71
N GLN A 123 18.81 19.03 7.97
CA GLN A 123 19.39 20.33 7.63
C GLN A 123 19.05 20.65 6.18
N ILE A 124 18.50 21.84 5.95
CA ILE A 124 18.03 22.26 4.63
C ILE A 124 18.76 23.53 4.24
N THR A 125 19.31 23.54 3.04
CA THR A 125 19.85 24.74 2.40
C THR A 125 19.02 25.03 1.15
N LEU A 126 18.46 26.25 1.08
CA LEU A 126 17.72 26.74 -0.07
C LEU A 126 18.53 27.86 -0.75
N ASP A 127 18.89 27.64 -2.01
CA ASP A 127 19.52 28.66 -2.84
C ASP A 127 18.46 29.37 -3.69
N TYR A 128 18.50 30.70 -3.73
CA TYR A 128 17.55 31.53 -4.46
C TYR A 128 18.17 32.13 -5.72
N ALA A 129 17.33 32.44 -6.71
CA ALA A 129 17.73 33.02 -7.98
C ALA A 129 18.41 34.40 -7.85
N ASP A 130 18.17 35.13 -6.75
CA ASP A 130 18.83 36.40 -6.44
C ASP A 130 20.22 36.24 -5.81
N GLY A 131 20.67 34.99 -5.61
CA GLY A 131 21.94 34.63 -5.00
C GLY A 131 21.91 34.55 -3.46
N SER A 132 20.76 34.80 -2.83
CA SER A 132 20.61 34.58 -1.39
C SER A 132 20.52 33.09 -1.05
N VAL A 133 20.85 32.76 0.20
CA VAL A 133 20.81 31.40 0.74
C VAL A 133 20.07 31.44 2.08
N ALA A 134 19.16 30.51 2.29
CA ALA A 134 18.51 30.29 3.57
C ALA A 134 18.86 28.90 4.11
N GLU A 135 19.14 28.83 5.40
CA GLU A 135 19.39 27.58 6.12
C GLU A 135 18.26 27.34 7.12
N HIS A 136 17.78 26.10 7.16
CA HIS A 136 16.70 25.68 8.04
C HIS A 136 17.05 24.35 8.73
N GLU A 137 16.54 24.17 9.93
CA GLU A 137 16.57 22.90 10.65
C GLU A 137 15.13 22.41 10.85
N VAL A 138 14.89 21.13 10.55
CA VAL A 138 13.60 20.49 10.78
C VAL A 138 13.82 19.28 11.67
N PHE A 139 13.41 19.41 12.93
CA PHE A 139 13.42 18.31 13.89
C PHE A 139 12.40 17.23 13.49
N ALA A 140 12.86 15.99 13.46
CA ALA A 140 12.05 14.81 13.20
C ALA A 140 11.74 14.08 14.51
N PRO A 141 10.56 14.32 15.12
CA PRO A 141 10.26 13.81 16.46
C PRO A 141 10.11 12.29 16.43
N ASN A 142 11.13 11.59 16.90
CA ASN A 142 11.14 10.13 16.98
C ASN A 142 11.56 9.70 18.38
N ARG A 143 11.09 8.52 18.79
CA ARG A 143 11.56 7.86 20.01
C ARG A 143 11.77 6.37 19.79
N LEU A 144 12.66 5.80 20.58
CA LEU A 144 12.84 4.35 20.64
C LEU A 144 11.68 3.72 21.41
N ARG A 145 11.08 2.69 20.82
CA ARG A 145 10.02 1.89 21.45
C ARG A 145 10.29 0.41 21.24
N THR A 146 9.95 -0.40 22.24
CA THR A 146 9.87 -1.85 22.08
C THR A 146 8.54 -2.21 21.44
N ASN A 147 8.56 -2.97 20.34
CA ASN A 147 7.37 -3.38 19.60
C ASN A 147 6.79 -4.71 20.10
N HIS A 148 5.73 -5.16 19.43
CA HIS A 148 5.02 -6.41 19.71
C HIS A 148 5.82 -7.70 19.43
N LEU A 149 7.06 -7.58 18.95
CA LEU A 149 8.03 -8.66 18.73
C LEU A 149 9.25 -8.56 19.65
N ASP A 150 9.18 -7.74 20.71
CA ASP A 150 10.28 -7.44 21.64
C ASP A 150 11.52 -6.81 20.96
N GLN A 151 11.35 -6.20 19.79
CA GLN A 151 12.41 -5.50 19.07
C GLN A 151 12.30 -3.99 19.27
N VAL A 152 13.43 -3.28 19.13
CA VAL A 152 13.47 -1.82 19.28
C VAL A 152 13.31 -1.15 17.92
N ASP A 153 12.23 -0.38 17.78
CA ASP A 153 11.98 0.47 16.61
C ASP A 153 12.23 1.94 16.96
N LEU A 154 12.71 2.71 15.98
CA LEU A 154 12.69 4.17 16.01
C LEU A 154 11.41 4.66 15.32
N THR A 155 10.45 5.16 16.08
CA THR A 155 9.11 5.51 15.58
C THR A 155 8.88 7.01 15.67
N PRO A 156 8.23 7.65 14.67
CA PRO A 156 7.64 8.96 14.82
C PRO A 156 6.77 9.05 16.09
N ALA A 157 6.80 10.19 16.76
CA ALA A 157 6.07 10.41 18.00
C ALA A 157 5.62 11.86 18.13
N GLY A 158 4.59 12.08 18.96
CA GLY A 158 4.32 13.44 19.41
C GLY A 158 5.48 14.00 20.22
N TRP A 159 5.60 15.33 20.22
CA TRP A 159 6.65 16.02 20.94
C TRP A 159 6.17 17.37 21.45
N LEU A 160 6.64 17.79 22.62
CA LEU A 160 6.32 19.09 23.21
C LEU A 160 7.60 19.80 23.64
N LYS A 161 7.75 21.04 23.17
CA LYS A 161 8.76 21.99 23.65
C LYS A 161 8.08 23.22 24.21
N VAL A 162 8.47 23.63 25.42
CA VAL A 162 7.93 24.84 26.05
C VAL A 162 9.09 25.62 26.67
N THR A 163 9.21 26.90 26.32
CA THR A 163 10.23 27.78 26.88
C THR A 163 9.63 29.07 27.44
N GLY A 164 10.32 29.68 28.41
CA GLY A 164 9.90 30.97 28.97
C GLY A 164 8.69 30.85 29.91
N ARG A 165 8.62 29.74 30.67
CA ARG A 165 7.52 29.49 31.60
C ARG A 165 7.49 30.52 32.73
N SER A 166 6.32 31.12 32.93
CA SER A 166 6.03 32.13 33.95
C SER A 166 5.94 31.58 35.38
N ASP A 167 5.72 30.28 35.54
CA ASP A 167 5.61 29.58 36.82
C ASP A 167 6.99 29.24 37.45
N GLY A 168 8.09 29.59 36.79
CA GLY A 168 9.44 29.24 37.21
C GLY A 168 9.80 27.77 36.98
N GLY A 169 8.97 27.01 36.26
CA GLY A 169 9.27 25.65 35.82
C GLY A 169 10.41 25.63 34.79
N ALA A 170 11.12 24.50 34.72
CA ALA A 170 12.13 24.29 33.69
C ALA A 170 11.49 24.21 32.29
N ASP A 171 12.26 24.60 31.27
CA ASP A 171 11.86 24.39 29.88
C ASP A 171 11.60 22.90 29.62
N LEU A 172 10.59 22.62 28.80
CA LEU A 172 10.24 21.25 28.38
C LEU A 172 10.82 20.98 27.00
N ASP A 173 11.34 19.77 26.81
CA ASP A 173 11.73 19.20 25.52
C ASP A 173 11.60 17.67 25.63
N GLU A 174 10.37 17.16 25.49
CA GLU A 174 10.05 15.77 25.82
C GLU A 174 9.02 15.15 24.86
N PRO A 175 9.01 13.80 24.73
CA PRO A 175 7.99 13.10 23.97
C PRO A 175 6.58 13.35 24.54
N LEU A 176 5.63 13.58 23.64
CA LEU A 176 4.21 13.69 23.95
C LEU A 176 3.51 12.45 23.38
N GLU A 177 2.85 11.68 24.24
CA GLU A 177 2.09 10.52 23.80
C GLU A 177 0.73 10.93 23.21
N THR A 178 0.61 10.82 21.89
CA THR A 178 -0.59 11.25 21.15
C THR A 178 -1.71 10.22 21.22
N GLU A 179 -2.93 10.63 20.88
CA GLU A 179 -4.11 9.77 20.81
C GLU A 179 -3.92 8.62 19.82
N ILE A 180 -3.31 8.86 18.65
CA ILE A 180 -3.04 7.82 17.65
C ILE A 180 -1.96 6.85 18.15
N GLU A 181 -0.94 7.42 18.83
CA GLU A 181 -0.02 6.79 19.79
C GLU A 181 -0.70 5.67 20.59
N GLN A 182 -1.64 6.12 21.42
CA GLN A 182 -2.35 5.30 22.40
C GLN A 182 -3.32 4.32 21.75
N VAL A 183 -4.01 4.71 20.68
CA VAL A 183 -4.93 3.85 19.93
C VAL A 183 -4.20 2.63 19.41
N PHE A 184 -3.04 2.81 18.75
CA PHE A 184 -2.23 1.70 18.26
C PHE A 184 -1.83 0.76 19.39
N GLN A 185 -1.28 1.30 20.49
CA GLN A 185 -0.81 0.49 21.61
C GLN A 185 -1.94 -0.27 22.32
N LYS A 186 -3.10 0.37 22.54
CA LYS A 186 -4.26 -0.25 23.19
C LYS A 186 -4.84 -1.39 22.39
N VAL A 187 -4.98 -1.23 21.07
CA VAL A 187 -5.49 -2.28 20.18
C VAL A 187 -4.51 -3.45 20.14
N MET A 188 -3.20 -3.21 19.95
CA MET A 188 -2.19 -4.27 19.96
C MET A 188 -2.17 -5.00 21.31
N ALA A 189 -2.23 -4.29 22.43
CA ALA A 189 -2.29 -4.90 23.76
C ALA A 189 -3.54 -5.77 23.94
N ALA A 190 -4.72 -5.33 23.47
CA ALA A 190 -5.96 -6.11 23.55
C ALA A 190 -5.88 -7.39 22.72
N VAL A 191 -5.28 -7.34 21.52
CA VAL A 191 -5.05 -8.51 20.66
C VAL A 191 -4.06 -9.49 21.30
N MET A 192 -2.95 -8.99 21.82
CA MET A 192 -1.90 -9.81 22.45
C MET A 192 -2.35 -10.46 23.76
N ALA A 193 -3.19 -9.77 24.54
CA ALA A 193 -3.72 -10.28 25.82
C ALA A 193 -4.84 -11.33 25.63
N HIS A 194 -5.42 -11.44 24.43
CA HIS A 194 -6.48 -12.40 24.17
C HIS A 194 -5.96 -13.85 24.13
N GLU A 195 -6.68 -14.77 24.77
CA GLU A 195 -6.38 -16.20 24.72
C GLU A 195 -6.85 -16.81 23.39
N TRP A 196 -5.98 -16.76 22.39
CA TRP A 196 -6.25 -17.34 21.07
C TRP A 196 -6.26 -18.87 21.07
N PRO A 197 -7.07 -19.53 20.20
CA PRO A 197 -7.01 -20.97 20.00
C PRO A 197 -5.62 -21.49 19.65
N ALA A 198 -5.37 -22.77 19.90
CA ALA A 198 -4.08 -23.41 19.63
C ALA A 198 -3.81 -23.64 18.13
N THR A 199 -4.84 -23.71 17.31
CA THR A 199 -4.75 -24.04 15.88
C THR A 199 -5.39 -22.97 15.02
N GLU A 200 -4.81 -22.75 13.84
CA GLU A 200 -5.34 -21.87 12.79
C GLU A 200 -6.58 -22.46 12.07
N PRO A 201 -7.50 -21.61 11.60
CA PRO A 201 -7.56 -20.17 11.83
C PRO A 201 -7.96 -19.84 13.27
N TYR A 202 -7.39 -18.77 13.82
CA TYR A 202 -7.62 -18.37 15.21
C TYR A 202 -8.98 -17.68 15.39
N VAL A 203 -9.46 -17.03 14.33
CA VAL A 203 -10.77 -16.37 14.24
C VAL A 203 -11.26 -16.39 12.80
N GLU A 204 -12.55 -16.15 12.59
CA GLU A 204 -13.08 -15.83 11.25
C GLU A 204 -12.75 -14.38 10.88
N THR A 205 -13.20 -13.41 11.68
CA THR A 205 -12.84 -12.00 11.51
C THR A 205 -12.42 -11.34 12.83
N LEU A 206 -11.25 -10.70 12.84
CA LEU A 206 -10.83 -9.70 13.83
C LEU A 206 -11.14 -8.31 13.28
N ALA A 207 -12.25 -7.71 13.71
CA ALA A 207 -12.67 -6.37 13.30
C ALA A 207 -12.10 -5.32 14.25
N ILE A 208 -11.49 -4.27 13.69
CA ILE A 208 -10.88 -3.15 14.40
C ILE A 208 -11.50 -1.88 13.82
N ASP A 209 -12.55 -1.38 14.44
CA ASP A 209 -13.21 -0.14 14.04
C ASP A 209 -12.61 1.02 14.84
N VAL A 210 -12.09 2.04 14.16
CA VAL A 210 -11.57 3.25 14.81
C VAL A 210 -12.14 4.48 14.12
N ALA A 211 -12.68 5.43 14.88
CA ALA A 211 -12.96 6.77 14.40
C ALA A 211 -11.97 7.74 15.05
N ILE A 212 -11.17 8.43 14.26
CA ILE A 212 -10.09 9.30 14.77
C ILE A 212 -9.88 10.52 13.87
N PRO A 213 -9.57 11.70 14.43
CA PRO A 213 -8.96 12.78 13.67
C PRO A 213 -7.61 12.36 13.08
N GLY A 214 -7.08 13.11 12.14
CA GLY A 214 -5.78 12.80 11.57
C GLY A 214 -5.48 13.65 10.36
N ILE A 215 -4.34 13.35 9.74
CA ILE A 215 -3.92 13.97 8.49
C ILE A 215 -4.58 13.21 7.35
N GLU A 216 -5.13 13.97 6.40
CA GLU A 216 -5.61 13.49 5.10
C GLU A 216 -5.31 14.59 4.07
N ARG A 217 -4.17 14.48 3.39
CA ARG A 217 -3.68 15.55 2.52
C ARG A 217 -3.27 15.00 1.16
N GLU A 218 -4.05 15.33 0.14
CA GLU A 218 -3.66 15.11 -1.26
C GLU A 218 -2.43 15.96 -1.60
N LEU A 219 -1.50 15.37 -2.36
CA LEU A 219 -0.28 16.02 -2.80
C LEU A 219 -0.35 16.30 -4.31
N ALA A 220 0.37 17.34 -4.75
CA ALA A 220 0.41 17.75 -6.15
C ALA A 220 1.34 16.86 -7.01
N TYR A 221 1.28 15.54 -6.83
CA TYR A 221 2.04 14.56 -7.58
C TYR A 221 1.30 13.22 -7.63
N GLY A 222 0.97 12.75 -8.83
CA GLY A 222 0.33 11.45 -9.03
C GLY A 222 -0.95 11.26 -8.21
N ASP A 223 -1.07 10.08 -7.58
CA ASP A 223 -2.15 9.74 -6.64
C ASP A 223 -1.69 9.86 -5.18
N GLU A 224 -0.63 10.63 -4.91
CA GLU A 224 -0.06 10.73 -3.56
C GLU A 224 -1.01 11.38 -2.55
N VAL A 225 -1.17 10.70 -1.42
CA VAL A 225 -1.94 11.18 -0.27
C VAL A 225 -1.16 10.88 1.00
N MET A 226 -0.99 11.88 1.86
CA MET A 226 -0.53 11.65 3.22
C MET A 226 -1.74 11.40 4.12
N SER A 227 -1.95 10.15 4.54
CA SER A 227 -3.03 9.78 5.45
C SER A 227 -2.50 9.05 6.69
N THR A 228 -2.71 9.63 7.87
CA THR A 228 -2.41 8.92 9.14
C THR A 228 -3.44 7.83 9.45
N ARG A 229 -4.62 7.89 8.82
CA ARG A 229 -5.67 6.88 8.99
C ARG A 229 -5.36 5.63 8.17
N GLU A 230 -4.90 5.80 6.94
CA GLU A 230 -4.35 4.71 6.15
C GLU A 230 -3.11 4.11 6.83
N ALA A 231 -2.15 4.94 7.24
CA ALA A 231 -0.96 4.46 7.93
C ALA A 231 -1.31 3.62 9.17
N LEU A 232 -2.33 4.01 9.95
CA LEU A 232 -2.84 3.23 11.08
C LEU A 232 -3.53 1.92 10.67
N HIS A 233 -4.28 1.91 9.56
CA HIS A 233 -4.85 0.68 8.99
C HIS A 233 -3.74 -0.32 8.67
N GLU A 234 -2.73 0.14 7.94
CA GLU A 234 -1.58 -0.65 7.52
C GLU A 234 -0.76 -1.14 8.72
N ASP A 235 -0.52 -0.27 9.70
CA ASP A 235 0.14 -0.63 10.95
C ASP A 235 -0.61 -1.73 11.70
N PHE A 236 -1.94 -1.65 11.82
CA PHE A 236 -2.71 -2.71 12.47
C PHE A 236 -2.66 -4.02 11.70
N TYR A 237 -2.89 -3.98 10.40
CA TYR A 237 -2.94 -5.19 9.60
C TYR A 237 -1.62 -5.98 9.69
N PHE A 238 -0.50 -5.32 9.41
CA PHE A 238 0.79 -5.99 9.39
C PHE A 238 1.35 -6.30 10.78
N SER A 239 1.15 -5.44 11.79
CA SER A 239 1.62 -5.74 13.16
C SER A 239 0.90 -6.94 13.76
N ILE A 240 -0.39 -7.09 13.48
CA ILE A 240 -1.16 -8.24 13.97
C ILE A 240 -0.75 -9.51 13.22
N LEU A 241 -0.49 -9.41 11.91
CA LEU A 241 0.04 -10.52 11.12
C LEU A 241 1.41 -10.97 11.66
N GLU A 242 2.30 -10.02 11.95
CA GLU A 242 3.61 -10.23 12.57
C GLU A 242 3.50 -10.92 13.94
N PHE A 243 2.60 -10.43 14.80
CA PHE A 243 2.31 -11.07 16.09
C PHE A 243 1.89 -12.53 15.93
N PHE A 244 0.96 -12.84 15.02
CA PHE A 244 0.52 -14.22 14.80
C PHE A 244 1.61 -15.10 14.20
N LYS A 245 2.45 -14.57 13.30
CA LYS A 245 3.61 -15.29 12.76
C LYS A 245 4.56 -15.66 13.89
N HIS A 246 4.93 -14.69 14.72
CA HIS A 246 5.82 -14.91 15.86
C HIS A 246 5.25 -15.91 16.86
N ARG A 247 3.97 -15.76 17.23
CA ARG A 247 3.26 -16.70 18.12
C ARG A 247 3.29 -18.14 17.59
N SER A 248 3.21 -18.31 16.28
CA SER A 248 3.24 -19.63 15.63
C SER A 248 4.64 -20.21 15.43
N GLY A 249 5.70 -19.46 15.77
CA GLY A 249 7.10 -19.88 15.57
C GLY A 249 7.56 -19.88 14.11
N ARG A 250 6.83 -19.21 13.22
CA ARG A 250 7.20 -19.09 11.80
C ARG A 250 8.24 -17.99 11.59
N ALA A 251 9.01 -18.14 10.52
CA ALA A 251 9.93 -17.10 10.08
C ALA A 251 9.17 -15.89 9.49
N PRO A 252 9.72 -14.67 9.53
CA PRO A 252 9.05 -13.46 9.04
C PRO A 252 8.58 -13.55 7.58
N GLU A 253 9.36 -14.22 6.74
CA GLU A 253 9.13 -14.43 5.31
C GLU A 253 8.04 -15.47 4.98
N ASP A 254 7.54 -16.21 5.98
CA ASP A 254 6.47 -17.20 5.77
C ASP A 254 5.17 -16.50 5.37
N ARG A 255 4.55 -16.95 4.27
CA ARG A 255 3.30 -16.39 3.71
C ARG A 255 2.11 -17.36 3.82
N GLY A 256 2.30 -18.50 4.49
CA GLY A 256 1.28 -19.54 4.69
C GLY A 256 0.57 -19.47 6.05
N LEU A 257 0.82 -18.44 6.87
CA LEU A 257 0.06 -18.19 8.10
C LEU A 257 -1.41 -17.96 7.75
N GLN A 258 -2.32 -18.64 8.47
CA GLN A 258 -3.77 -18.47 8.30
C GLN A 258 -4.43 -17.99 9.59
N PRO A 259 -4.27 -16.72 10.01
CA PRO A 259 -4.80 -16.25 11.29
C PRO A 259 -6.33 -16.09 11.29
N GLY A 260 -6.97 -16.00 10.12
CA GLY A 260 -8.29 -15.42 9.92
C GLY A 260 -8.21 -14.03 9.28
N GLN A 261 -9.35 -13.42 9.00
CA GLN A 261 -9.41 -12.10 8.37
C GLN A 261 -9.15 -11.00 9.42
N ILE A 262 -8.07 -10.24 9.25
CA ILE A 262 -7.75 -9.07 10.08
C ILE A 262 -8.28 -7.83 9.35
N VAL A 263 -9.18 -7.09 9.99
CA VAL A 263 -9.97 -6.04 9.32
C VAL A 263 -9.92 -4.74 10.12
N PRO A 264 -8.90 -3.90 9.90
CA PRO A 264 -8.92 -2.51 10.31
C PRO A 264 -9.88 -1.70 9.42
N ASP A 265 -10.74 -0.89 10.05
CA ASP A 265 -11.68 0.02 9.41
C ASP A 265 -11.53 1.38 10.13
N ILE A 266 -10.61 2.19 9.61
CA ILE A 266 -10.17 3.45 10.22
C ILE A 266 -10.87 4.60 9.51
N ARG A 267 -11.74 5.31 10.21
CA ARG A 267 -12.64 6.33 9.65
C ARG A 267 -12.34 7.71 10.21
N ALA A 268 -12.82 8.73 9.51
CA ALA A 268 -12.88 10.09 10.03
C ALA A 268 -13.63 10.13 11.36
N GLY A 269 -13.00 10.71 12.38
CA GLY A 269 -13.62 11.07 13.65
C GLY A 269 -13.47 12.56 13.95
N GLU A 270 -14.29 13.05 14.89
CA GLU A 270 -14.17 14.39 15.46
C GLU A 270 -13.97 14.28 16.98
N GLY A 271 -13.04 15.07 17.53
CA GLY A 271 -12.73 15.03 18.95
C GLY A 271 -11.98 13.76 19.34
N ASP A 272 -12.40 13.13 20.45
CA ASP A 272 -11.76 11.92 20.99
C ASP A 272 -11.75 10.77 19.97
N ALA A 273 -10.69 9.97 19.99
CA ALA A 273 -10.65 8.74 19.21
C ALA A 273 -11.59 7.69 19.84
N GLU A 274 -12.40 7.04 19.02
CA GLU A 274 -13.28 5.94 19.43
C GLU A 274 -12.73 4.62 18.90
N ILE A 275 -12.58 3.62 19.77
CA ILE A 275 -12.00 2.32 19.44
C ILE A 275 -13.01 1.22 19.73
N ARG A 276 -13.17 0.29 18.79
CA ARG A 276 -13.87 -0.98 19.02
C ARG A 276 -13.15 -2.14 18.34
N VAL A 277 -12.71 -3.11 19.13
CA VAL A 277 -12.10 -4.35 18.63
C VAL A 277 -13.02 -5.51 18.96
N ALA A 278 -13.39 -6.31 17.95
CA ALA A 278 -14.30 -7.42 18.13
C ALA A 278 -14.00 -8.62 17.23
N LEU A 279 -14.22 -9.81 17.76
CA LEU A 279 -14.24 -11.06 17.01
C LEU A 279 -15.65 -11.28 16.45
N ARG A 280 -15.73 -11.50 15.13
CA ARG A 280 -16.97 -11.73 14.40
C ARG A 280 -16.90 -13.07 13.67
N SER A 281 -18.05 -13.69 13.52
CA SER A 281 -18.23 -14.84 12.64
C SER A 281 -18.62 -14.37 11.25
N PHE A 282 -18.31 -15.17 10.23
CA PHE A 282 -18.80 -14.92 8.88
C PHE A 282 -20.33 -14.94 8.86
N GLY A 283 -20.91 -13.93 8.20
CA GLY A 283 -22.34 -13.90 7.89
C GLY A 283 -22.63 -14.60 6.57
N ALA A 284 -23.86 -14.45 6.07
CA ALA A 284 -24.12 -14.74 4.66
C ALA A 284 -23.28 -13.77 3.79
N PRO A 285 -22.62 -14.25 2.72
CA PRO A 285 -21.87 -13.38 1.82
C PRO A 285 -22.73 -12.23 1.31
N SER A 286 -22.19 -11.02 1.44
CA SER A 286 -22.78 -9.79 0.91
C SER A 286 -21.72 -9.06 0.12
N ASP A 287 -22.08 -8.61 -1.08
CA ASP A 287 -21.18 -7.88 -1.96
C ASP A 287 -21.58 -6.40 -1.95
N PRO A 288 -20.62 -5.47 -1.76
CA PRO A 288 -20.88 -4.04 -1.87
C PRO A 288 -21.43 -3.69 -3.25
N ALA A 289 -22.45 -2.83 -3.28
CA ALA A 289 -23.00 -2.33 -4.53
C ALA A 289 -21.97 -1.40 -5.20
N ARG A 290 -21.69 -1.61 -6.48
CA ARG A 290 -20.90 -0.69 -7.31
C ARG A 290 -21.68 -0.33 -8.57
N PRO A 291 -21.58 0.91 -9.07
CA PRO A 291 -22.21 1.30 -10.32
C PRO A 291 -21.80 0.37 -11.47
N GLU A 292 -22.75 0.03 -12.33
CA GLU A 292 -22.46 -0.66 -13.59
C GLU A 292 -21.74 0.28 -14.54
N GLN A 293 -20.70 -0.23 -15.20
CA GLN A 293 -19.82 0.55 -16.07
C GLN A 293 -19.60 -0.18 -17.39
N ASP A 294 -19.22 0.54 -18.45
CA ASP A 294 -18.66 -0.12 -19.63
C ASP A 294 -17.24 -0.61 -19.29
N ILE A 295 -17.00 -1.92 -19.37
CA ILE A 295 -15.68 -2.52 -19.09
C ILE A 295 -14.57 -1.94 -19.98
N GLU A 296 -14.89 -1.43 -21.17
CA GLU A 296 -13.88 -0.82 -22.04
C GLU A 296 -13.36 0.53 -21.53
N ALA A 297 -14.12 1.21 -20.67
CA ALA A 297 -13.85 2.55 -20.17
C ALA A 297 -14.16 2.70 -18.67
N ALA A 298 -14.03 1.62 -17.90
CA ALA A 298 -14.33 1.63 -16.47
C ALA A 298 -13.43 2.62 -15.72
N ASP A 299 -14.03 3.39 -14.82
CA ASP A 299 -13.35 4.41 -14.01
C ASP A 299 -12.99 3.93 -12.61
N ALA A 300 -13.52 2.77 -12.24
CA ALA A 300 -13.30 2.12 -10.96
C ALA A 300 -13.53 0.61 -11.10
N ALA A 301 -13.09 -0.13 -10.09
CA ALA A 301 -13.31 -1.56 -9.97
C ALA A 301 -14.81 -1.94 -10.10
N PRO A 302 -15.22 -2.76 -11.08
CA PRO A 302 -16.61 -3.21 -11.24
C PRO A 302 -17.10 -4.04 -10.04
N SER A 303 -18.41 -4.29 -9.93
CA SER A 303 -18.91 -5.25 -8.92
C SER A 303 -18.59 -6.69 -9.33
N LEU A 304 -18.49 -7.61 -8.36
CA LEU A 304 -18.40 -9.06 -8.64
C LEU A 304 -19.55 -9.54 -9.51
N ALA A 305 -20.76 -9.02 -9.26
CA ALA A 305 -21.95 -9.33 -10.05
C ALA A 305 -21.78 -8.92 -11.53
N GLN A 306 -21.16 -7.77 -11.81
CA GLN A 306 -20.85 -7.36 -13.17
C GLN A 306 -19.78 -8.27 -13.78
N ILE A 307 -18.65 -8.48 -13.10
CA ILE A 307 -17.56 -9.36 -13.57
C ILE A 307 -18.09 -10.76 -13.95
N HIS A 308 -18.98 -11.32 -13.14
CA HIS A 308 -19.61 -12.61 -13.44
C HIS A 308 -20.50 -12.59 -14.69
N ARG A 309 -21.20 -11.49 -14.98
CA ARG A 309 -21.98 -11.35 -16.23
C ARG A 309 -21.04 -11.28 -17.43
N GLU A 310 -20.02 -10.43 -17.35
CA GLU A 310 -19.02 -10.25 -18.42
C GLU A 310 -18.29 -11.57 -18.73
N LEU A 311 -17.95 -12.36 -17.71
CA LEU A 311 -17.36 -13.68 -17.85
C LEU A 311 -18.33 -14.67 -18.53
N ALA A 312 -19.60 -14.66 -18.15
CA ALA A 312 -20.60 -15.60 -18.68
C ALA A 312 -20.94 -15.37 -20.17
N GLU A 313 -20.62 -14.20 -20.72
CA GLU A 313 -20.76 -13.90 -22.15
C GLU A 313 -19.60 -14.45 -22.99
N LEU A 314 -18.48 -14.80 -22.38
CA LEU A 314 -17.33 -15.36 -23.10
C LEU A 314 -17.58 -16.82 -23.50
N PRO A 315 -17.14 -17.26 -24.69
CA PRO A 315 -17.30 -18.64 -25.12
C PRO A 315 -16.31 -19.57 -24.40
N GLY A 316 -16.79 -20.74 -23.94
CA GLY A 316 -15.93 -21.76 -23.33
C GLY A 316 -16.69 -22.70 -22.42
N GLU A 317 -15.99 -23.71 -21.91
CA GLU A 317 -16.45 -24.54 -20.80
C GLU A 317 -16.25 -23.78 -19.49
N THR A 318 -17.33 -23.57 -18.73
CA THR A 318 -17.27 -22.90 -17.43
C THR A 318 -16.82 -23.87 -16.34
N PHE A 319 -16.00 -23.40 -15.40
CA PHE A 319 -15.68 -24.11 -14.17
C PHE A 319 -15.80 -23.20 -12.95
N GLU A 320 -15.97 -23.79 -11.77
CA GLU A 320 -16.22 -23.06 -10.53
C GLU A 320 -15.57 -23.77 -9.33
N GLY A 321 -14.87 -23.00 -8.50
CA GLY A 321 -14.45 -23.35 -7.14
C GLY A 321 -15.22 -22.52 -6.09
N GLY A 322 -14.80 -22.60 -4.82
CA GLY A 322 -15.45 -21.85 -3.74
C GLY A 322 -14.44 -21.18 -2.82
N SER A 323 -14.75 -19.95 -2.38
CA SER A 323 -13.95 -19.23 -1.39
C SER A 323 -14.22 -19.71 0.03
N ARG A 324 -13.44 -19.22 0.99
CA ARG A 324 -13.63 -19.55 2.41
C ARG A 324 -15.00 -19.10 2.95
N GLU A 325 -15.51 -17.95 2.54
CA GLU A 325 -16.84 -17.45 2.93
C GLU A 325 -17.97 -18.03 2.07
N GLY A 326 -17.67 -18.84 1.06
CA GLY A 326 -18.65 -19.52 0.21
C GLY A 326 -19.07 -18.75 -1.04
N ARG A 327 -18.30 -17.75 -1.46
CA ARG A 327 -18.47 -17.11 -2.77
C ARG A 327 -17.93 -18.02 -3.88
N PRO A 328 -18.55 -18.04 -5.07
CA PRO A 328 -18.03 -18.82 -6.18
C PRO A 328 -16.76 -18.18 -6.77
N VAL A 329 -15.76 -19.00 -7.08
CA VAL A 329 -14.57 -18.61 -7.84
C VAL A 329 -14.73 -19.16 -9.26
N ARG A 330 -15.13 -18.31 -10.20
CA ARG A 330 -15.57 -18.72 -11.54
C ARG A 330 -14.49 -18.52 -12.58
N GLY A 331 -14.41 -19.45 -13.53
CA GLY A 331 -13.55 -19.32 -14.70
C GLY A 331 -14.14 -19.96 -15.94
N ILE A 332 -13.47 -19.73 -17.08
CA ILE A 332 -13.77 -20.37 -18.36
C ILE A 332 -12.52 -21.02 -18.94
N TYR A 333 -12.71 -22.10 -19.68
CA TYR A 333 -11.69 -22.70 -20.52
C TYR A 333 -12.18 -22.78 -21.95
N ARG A 334 -11.42 -22.18 -22.87
CA ARG A 334 -11.65 -22.25 -24.30
C ARG A 334 -10.45 -22.95 -24.94
N ALA A 335 -10.67 -24.19 -25.39
CA ALA A 335 -9.66 -24.99 -26.09
C ALA A 335 -9.42 -24.47 -27.52
N GLY A 336 -8.15 -24.42 -27.94
CA GLY A 336 -7.71 -23.99 -29.27
C GLY A 336 -6.46 -24.72 -29.76
N SER A 337 -5.98 -24.37 -30.96
CA SER A 337 -4.79 -25.00 -31.56
C SER A 337 -3.47 -24.30 -31.19
N ARG A 338 -3.51 -23.07 -30.66
CA ARG A 338 -2.33 -22.41 -30.08
C ARG A 338 -1.93 -23.09 -28.76
N PRO A 339 -0.68 -22.91 -28.29
CA PRO A 339 -0.28 -23.32 -26.95
C PRO A 339 -1.21 -22.72 -25.89
N ALA A 340 -1.57 -23.51 -24.89
CA ALA A 340 -2.44 -23.06 -23.81
C ALA A 340 -1.76 -22.02 -22.91
N VAL A 341 -2.49 -20.95 -22.60
CA VAL A 341 -2.14 -19.97 -21.57
C VAL A 341 -3.21 -19.94 -20.47
N LEU A 342 -2.77 -19.81 -19.23
CA LEU A 342 -3.64 -19.49 -18.11
C LEU A 342 -3.56 -18.00 -17.84
N VAL A 343 -4.68 -17.30 -17.76
CA VAL A 343 -4.77 -15.90 -17.36
C VAL A 343 -5.53 -15.82 -16.03
N THR A 344 -4.94 -15.20 -15.02
CA THR A 344 -5.63 -14.94 -13.74
C THR A 344 -5.43 -13.51 -13.29
N SER A 345 -6.36 -13.03 -12.47
CA SER A 345 -6.28 -11.73 -11.80
C SER A 345 -7.06 -11.76 -10.49
N GLY A 346 -6.89 -10.73 -9.65
CA GLY A 346 -7.59 -10.61 -8.38
C GLY A 346 -7.19 -11.70 -7.38
N GLN A 347 -5.97 -12.23 -7.48
CA GLN A 347 -5.34 -13.04 -6.42
C GLN A 347 -5.23 -12.19 -5.15
N HIS A 348 -4.69 -10.98 -5.31
CA HIS A 348 -4.78 -9.92 -4.34
C HIS A 348 -5.93 -9.01 -4.74
N ALA A 349 -6.92 -8.87 -3.87
CA ALA A 349 -8.19 -8.34 -4.31
C ALA A 349 -8.30 -6.82 -4.29
N ASN A 350 -7.34 -6.14 -3.63
CA ASN A 350 -7.16 -4.69 -3.65
C ASN A 350 -6.42 -4.20 -4.91
N GLU A 351 -5.83 -5.09 -5.70
CA GLU A 351 -5.12 -4.79 -6.95
C GLU A 351 -6.10 -4.78 -8.14
N THR A 352 -6.86 -3.70 -8.26
CA THR A 352 -8.16 -3.75 -8.95
C THR A 352 -8.13 -3.48 -10.46
N SER A 353 -7.02 -3.03 -11.06
CA SER A 353 -6.96 -2.82 -12.51
C SER A 353 -6.89 -4.13 -13.29
N ALA A 354 -6.32 -5.17 -12.68
CA ALA A 354 -6.07 -6.47 -13.30
C ALA A 354 -7.36 -7.18 -13.76
N PRO A 355 -8.43 -7.31 -12.96
CA PRO A 355 -9.70 -7.91 -13.42
C PRO A 355 -10.30 -7.26 -14.67
N VAL A 356 -10.24 -5.93 -14.78
CA VAL A 356 -10.74 -5.20 -15.96
C VAL A 356 -9.82 -5.42 -17.17
N GLY A 357 -8.51 -5.32 -16.96
CA GLY A 357 -7.52 -5.52 -18.01
C GLY A 357 -7.57 -6.92 -18.62
N THR A 358 -7.67 -7.95 -17.79
CA THR A 358 -7.78 -9.34 -18.25
C THR A 358 -9.08 -9.61 -19.00
N LEU A 359 -10.22 -9.09 -18.52
CA LEU A 359 -11.52 -9.24 -19.20
C LEU A 359 -11.45 -8.66 -20.63
N ARG A 360 -10.92 -7.44 -20.76
CA ARG A 360 -10.74 -6.76 -22.06
C ARG A 360 -9.83 -7.54 -23.00
N ALA A 361 -8.74 -8.11 -22.47
CA ALA A 361 -7.77 -8.86 -23.24
C ALA A 361 -8.35 -10.20 -23.72
N VAL A 362 -8.91 -10.98 -22.80
CA VAL A 362 -9.46 -12.32 -23.12
C VAL A 362 -10.62 -12.20 -24.11
N ARG A 363 -11.49 -11.19 -23.99
CA ARG A 363 -12.54 -10.89 -24.98
C ARG A 363 -11.98 -10.72 -26.40
N ARG A 364 -10.85 -10.03 -26.54
CA ARG A 364 -10.18 -9.79 -27.83
C ARG A 364 -9.50 -11.05 -28.35
N LEU A 365 -8.77 -11.76 -27.49
CA LEU A 365 -8.05 -12.98 -27.87
C LEU A 365 -9.00 -14.11 -28.31
N LEU A 366 -10.15 -14.25 -27.65
CA LEU A 366 -11.15 -15.26 -28.00
C LEU A 366 -11.89 -15.00 -29.32
N ALA A 367 -11.69 -13.83 -29.95
CA ALA A 367 -12.15 -13.62 -31.33
C ALA A 367 -11.38 -14.49 -32.34
N ALA A 368 -10.19 -14.96 -31.97
CA ALA A 368 -9.38 -15.89 -32.76
C ALA A 368 -9.73 -17.35 -32.41
N PRO A 369 -10.27 -18.16 -33.33
CA PRO A 369 -10.68 -19.54 -33.07
C PRO A 369 -9.51 -20.49 -32.77
N GLU A 370 -8.27 -20.06 -32.92
CA GLU A 370 -7.08 -20.82 -32.55
C GLU A 370 -6.63 -20.58 -31.09
N ALA A 371 -7.14 -19.53 -30.42
CA ALA A 371 -6.73 -19.16 -29.06
C ALA A 371 -7.05 -20.27 -28.04
N ASN A 372 -6.09 -20.62 -27.19
CA ASN A 372 -6.23 -21.68 -26.19
C ASN A 372 -6.02 -21.09 -24.79
N ILE A 373 -7.11 -20.78 -24.10
CA ILE A 373 -7.09 -19.91 -22.92
C ILE A 373 -7.93 -20.53 -21.80
N ALA A 374 -7.32 -20.70 -20.63
CA ALA A 374 -8.04 -20.80 -19.36
C ALA A 374 -7.99 -19.45 -18.65
N TYR A 375 -9.10 -19.03 -18.05
CA TYR A 375 -9.24 -17.68 -17.51
C TYR A 375 -10.03 -17.65 -16.20
N ILE A 376 -9.51 -16.93 -15.20
CA ILE A 376 -10.18 -16.62 -13.92
C ILE A 376 -10.07 -15.10 -13.67
N PRO A 377 -11.16 -14.32 -13.75
CA PRO A 377 -11.10 -12.86 -13.60
C PRO A 377 -10.79 -12.40 -12.17
N VAL A 378 -11.29 -13.12 -11.16
CA VAL A 378 -11.08 -12.81 -9.73
C VAL A 378 -10.88 -14.12 -8.98
N GLU A 379 -9.68 -14.34 -8.47
CA GLU A 379 -9.35 -15.54 -7.69
C GLU A 379 -9.76 -15.42 -6.22
N ASN A 380 -9.70 -14.22 -5.63
CA ASN A 380 -10.05 -13.95 -4.24
C ASN A 380 -11.33 -13.09 -4.13
N PRO A 381 -12.53 -13.67 -4.31
CA PRO A 381 -13.79 -12.92 -4.26
C PRO A 381 -14.13 -12.41 -2.86
N ASP A 382 -13.65 -13.07 -1.80
CA ASP A 382 -13.89 -12.62 -0.42
C ASP A 382 -13.11 -11.34 -0.11
N GLY A 383 -11.81 -11.32 -0.45
CA GLY A 383 -11.00 -10.11 -0.42
C GLY A 383 -11.61 -9.01 -1.29
N TYR A 384 -12.16 -9.34 -2.46
CA TYR A 384 -12.71 -8.34 -3.39
C TYR A 384 -13.97 -7.67 -2.82
N ALA A 385 -14.82 -8.44 -2.14
CA ALA A 385 -15.97 -7.92 -1.41
C ALA A 385 -15.53 -7.08 -0.20
N LEU A 386 -14.51 -7.53 0.54
CA LEU A 386 -13.94 -6.76 1.65
C LEU A 386 -13.36 -5.42 1.17
N HIS A 387 -12.59 -5.42 0.08
CA HIS A 387 -12.04 -4.22 -0.55
C HIS A 387 -13.16 -3.23 -0.87
N GLY A 388 -14.23 -3.68 -1.55
CA GLY A 388 -15.36 -2.83 -1.87
C GLY A 388 -16.03 -2.18 -0.64
N ARG A 389 -16.09 -2.90 0.49
CA ARG A 389 -16.68 -2.38 1.72
C ARG A 389 -15.78 -1.31 2.35
N LEU A 390 -14.47 -1.53 2.37
CA LEU A 390 -13.52 -0.57 2.93
C LEU A 390 -13.45 0.71 2.08
N CYS A 391 -13.60 0.60 0.76
CA CYS A 391 -13.68 1.75 -0.14
C CYS A 391 -14.92 2.64 0.08
N GLU A 392 -15.98 2.17 0.75
CA GLU A 392 -17.15 3.01 1.07
C GLU A 392 -16.79 4.18 2.00
N GLY A 393 -15.80 3.97 2.90
CA GLY A 393 -15.30 5.00 3.80
C GLY A 393 -14.07 5.72 3.27
N SER A 394 -13.14 4.97 2.66
CA SER A 394 -11.83 5.47 2.24
C SER A 394 -11.46 4.91 0.86
N PRO A 395 -11.99 5.47 -0.25
CA PRO A 395 -11.79 4.89 -1.57
C PRO A 395 -10.33 4.93 -2.06
N ARG A 396 -9.53 5.88 -1.57
CA ARG A 396 -8.13 6.09 -1.97
C ARG A 396 -7.12 5.52 -0.96
N HIS A 397 -7.49 4.51 -0.16
CA HIS A 397 -6.53 3.81 0.69
C HIS A 397 -6.16 2.44 0.08
N MET A 398 -4.96 1.92 0.38
CA MET A 398 -4.40 0.65 -0.12
C MET A 398 -5.21 -0.58 0.28
N HIS A 399 -5.76 -0.57 1.50
CA HIS A 399 -6.56 -1.66 2.09
C HIS A 399 -5.88 -3.03 2.01
N HIS A 400 -4.63 -3.16 2.49
CA HIS A 400 -3.94 -4.46 2.49
C HIS A 400 -4.68 -5.54 3.29
N ALA A 401 -5.61 -5.16 4.18
CA ALA A 401 -6.57 -6.07 4.80
C ALA A 401 -7.40 -6.90 3.82
N ALA A 402 -7.58 -6.39 2.59
CA ALA A 402 -8.30 -7.06 1.50
C ALA A 402 -7.38 -7.78 0.50
N ARG A 403 -6.05 -7.73 0.70
CA ARG A 403 -5.07 -8.41 -0.16
C ARG A 403 -5.20 -9.94 -0.07
N TYR A 404 -5.29 -10.46 1.15
CA TYR A 404 -5.27 -11.91 1.42
C TYR A 404 -6.67 -12.54 1.42
N THR A 405 -6.71 -13.87 1.39
CA THR A 405 -7.96 -14.63 1.50
C THR A 405 -8.60 -14.42 2.88
N SER A 406 -9.84 -14.86 3.10
CA SER A 406 -10.47 -14.79 4.43
C SER A 406 -9.86 -15.74 5.48
N LEU A 407 -8.90 -16.59 5.07
CA LEU A 407 -8.02 -17.30 6.00
C LEU A 407 -6.82 -16.45 6.45
N GLY A 408 -6.54 -15.33 5.76
CA GLY A 408 -5.44 -14.40 6.03
C GLY A 408 -4.08 -14.83 5.46
N ASN A 409 -4.03 -15.84 4.59
CA ASN A 409 -2.83 -16.20 3.83
C ASN A 409 -2.85 -15.59 2.43
N ASP A 410 -1.65 -15.41 1.87
CA ASP A 410 -1.47 -15.20 0.44
C ASP A 410 -1.98 -16.44 -0.32
N LEU A 411 -2.86 -16.25 -1.30
CA LEU A 411 -3.53 -17.32 -2.03
C LEU A 411 -2.52 -18.26 -2.71
N GLU A 412 -1.37 -17.75 -3.17
CA GLU A 412 -0.31 -18.56 -3.78
C GLU A 412 0.28 -19.60 -2.81
N TYR A 413 0.19 -19.34 -1.50
CA TYR A 413 0.71 -20.19 -0.43
C TYR A 413 -0.39 -20.98 0.29
N GLY A 414 -1.56 -21.14 -0.35
CA GLY A 414 -2.69 -21.89 0.20
C GLY A 414 -2.36 -23.35 0.52
N ARG A 415 -3.12 -23.94 1.46
CA ARG A 415 -3.01 -25.36 1.82
C ARG A 415 -3.53 -26.25 0.70
N THR A 416 -3.09 -27.51 0.70
CA THR A 416 -3.59 -28.53 -0.22
C THR A 416 -5.02 -28.98 0.07
N GLU A 417 -5.46 -28.97 1.34
CA GLU A 417 -6.85 -29.26 1.71
C GLU A 417 -7.27 -28.51 2.98
N PRO A 418 -8.51 -28.00 3.06
CA PRO A 418 -9.41 -27.72 1.93
C PRO A 418 -8.81 -26.66 0.98
N VAL A 419 -8.96 -26.84 -0.33
CA VAL A 419 -8.31 -26.00 -1.36
C VAL A 419 -8.87 -24.57 -1.49
N TYR A 420 -10.14 -24.34 -1.15
CA TYR A 420 -10.82 -23.05 -1.35
C TYR A 420 -10.49 -22.37 -2.71
N GLU A 421 -10.02 -21.12 -2.68
CA GLU A 421 -9.82 -20.28 -3.86
C GLU A 421 -8.82 -20.88 -4.85
N ILE A 422 -7.70 -21.47 -4.37
CA ILE A 422 -6.68 -22.06 -5.25
C ILE A 422 -7.25 -23.26 -6.05
N GLY A 423 -8.36 -23.84 -5.61
CA GLY A 423 -9.05 -24.93 -6.31
C GLY A 423 -9.42 -24.59 -7.76
N ALA A 424 -9.89 -23.37 -8.02
CA ALA A 424 -10.25 -22.94 -9.37
C ALA A 424 -9.02 -22.86 -10.29
N ARG A 425 -7.88 -22.38 -9.78
CA ARG A 425 -6.61 -22.35 -10.52
C ARG A 425 -6.11 -23.75 -10.85
N ASN A 426 -6.17 -24.66 -9.88
CA ASN A 426 -5.78 -26.07 -10.08
C ASN A 426 -6.64 -26.73 -11.18
N GLN A 427 -7.94 -26.46 -11.18
CA GLN A 427 -8.84 -26.94 -12.23
C GLN A 427 -8.51 -26.33 -13.60
N ALA A 428 -8.26 -25.02 -13.67
CA ALA A 428 -7.87 -24.33 -14.89
C ALA A 428 -6.59 -24.91 -15.52
N LEU A 429 -5.59 -25.20 -14.70
CA LEU A 429 -4.34 -25.86 -15.12
C LEU A 429 -4.59 -27.30 -15.59
N SER A 430 -5.40 -28.06 -14.87
CA SER A 430 -5.73 -29.43 -15.25
C SER A 430 -6.50 -29.52 -16.58
N LEU A 431 -7.36 -28.55 -16.87
CA LEU A 431 -8.16 -28.52 -18.11
C LEU A 431 -7.33 -28.09 -19.32
N SER A 432 -6.46 -27.09 -19.13
CA SER A 432 -5.74 -26.44 -20.24
C SER A 432 -4.36 -27.05 -20.52
N GLY A 433 -3.68 -27.60 -19.51
CA GLY A 433 -2.27 -27.97 -19.61
C GLY A 433 -1.35 -26.78 -19.89
N ALA A 434 -1.76 -25.57 -19.50
CA ALA A 434 -1.03 -24.34 -19.79
C ALA A 434 0.42 -24.38 -19.30
N GLN A 435 1.35 -23.91 -20.14
CA GLN A 435 2.77 -23.81 -19.81
C GLN A 435 3.20 -22.38 -19.45
N LEU A 436 2.35 -21.40 -19.77
CA LEU A 436 2.51 -20.00 -19.38
C LEU A 436 1.30 -19.58 -18.55
N HIS A 437 1.57 -19.08 -17.35
CA HIS A 437 0.58 -18.44 -16.48
C HIS A 437 0.82 -16.92 -16.49
N LEU A 438 -0.17 -16.15 -16.92
CA LEU A 438 -0.22 -14.70 -16.79
C LEU A 438 -0.99 -14.38 -15.51
N ASN A 439 -0.28 -14.02 -14.45
CA ASN A 439 -0.85 -13.72 -13.13
C ASN A 439 -0.82 -12.21 -12.89
N LEU A 440 -1.95 -11.53 -13.12
CA LEU A 440 -1.96 -10.08 -13.14
C LEU A 440 -2.17 -9.50 -11.74
N HIS A 441 -1.22 -8.64 -11.35
CA HIS A 441 -1.14 -7.98 -10.08
C HIS A 441 -1.00 -6.45 -10.22
N GLY A 442 -1.09 -5.81 -9.08
CA GLY A 442 -0.86 -4.39 -8.83
C GLY A 442 -0.19 -4.17 -7.48
N TYR A 443 0.07 -2.92 -7.12
CA TYR A 443 0.69 -2.56 -5.86
C TYR A 443 0.35 -1.10 -5.49
N PRO A 444 0.77 -0.61 -4.31
CA PRO A 444 0.48 0.76 -3.87
C PRO A 444 0.78 1.82 -4.93
N ALA A 445 -0.20 2.71 -5.19
CA ALA A 445 -0.03 3.81 -6.13
C ALA A 445 0.52 5.09 -5.49
N HIS A 446 0.67 5.09 -4.17
CA HIS A 446 1.36 6.10 -3.39
C HIS A 446 2.17 5.49 -2.25
N GLU A 447 2.86 6.32 -1.46
CA GLU A 447 3.76 5.86 -0.40
C GLU A 447 3.08 4.97 0.65
N TRP A 448 3.62 3.76 0.86
CA TRP A 448 3.16 2.86 1.90
C TRP A 448 3.97 3.04 3.19
N THR A 449 3.33 3.47 4.28
CA THR A 449 4.00 3.75 5.55
C THR A 449 3.42 2.98 6.73
N ARG A 450 4.27 2.73 7.74
CA ARG A 450 3.96 2.09 9.03
C ARG A 450 4.64 2.84 10.19
N PRO A 451 4.21 4.07 10.50
CA PRO A 451 4.88 4.95 11.47
C PRO A 451 5.05 4.31 12.84
N PHE A 452 4.11 3.49 13.31
CA PHE A 452 4.14 2.96 14.68
C PHE A 452 5.02 1.72 14.84
N THR A 453 5.62 1.23 13.74
CA THR A 453 6.59 0.12 13.73
C THR A 453 7.83 0.42 12.86
N GLY A 454 8.36 1.64 12.92
CA GLY A 454 9.64 2.00 12.29
C GLY A 454 9.54 2.76 10.96
N TYR A 455 8.35 3.21 10.59
CA TYR A 455 8.00 3.95 9.37
C TYR A 455 8.03 3.12 8.08
N LEU A 456 9.13 2.41 7.81
CA LEU A 456 9.18 1.52 6.66
C LEU A 456 8.45 0.20 6.95
N PRO A 457 7.66 -0.33 6.00
CA PRO A 457 7.00 -1.60 6.16
C PRO A 457 8.04 -2.73 6.15
N ARG A 458 8.24 -3.36 7.31
CA ARG A 458 9.27 -4.38 7.52
C ARG A 458 9.12 -5.56 6.56
N GLY A 459 10.20 -5.90 5.87
CA GLY A 459 10.23 -6.96 4.86
C GLY A 459 9.60 -6.57 3.52
N PHE A 460 9.08 -5.35 3.41
CA PHE A 460 8.49 -4.78 2.20
C PHE A 460 9.06 -3.39 1.89
N GLU A 461 10.26 -3.08 2.38
CA GLU A 461 10.86 -1.74 2.28
C GLU A 461 10.99 -1.29 0.82
N LEU A 462 11.25 -2.21 -0.11
CA LEU A 462 11.33 -1.96 -1.55
C LEU A 462 9.97 -1.62 -2.20
N TRP A 463 8.84 -1.85 -1.53
CA TRP A 463 7.47 -1.59 -2.02
C TRP A 463 6.90 -0.28 -1.47
N THR A 464 7.62 0.39 -0.58
CA THR A 464 7.24 1.68 0.02
C THR A 464 6.92 2.74 -1.03
N ILE A 465 7.67 2.80 -2.13
CA ILE A 465 7.61 3.89 -3.11
C ILE A 465 7.20 3.36 -4.50
N PRO A 466 6.20 3.99 -5.15
CA PRO A 466 5.83 3.73 -6.55
C PRO A 466 7.00 3.88 -7.52
N LYS A 467 7.17 2.90 -8.41
CA LYS A 467 8.31 2.75 -9.33
C LYS A 467 7.91 2.35 -10.76
N GLY A 468 6.71 2.72 -11.16
CA GLY A 468 6.14 2.46 -12.48
C GLY A 468 5.51 1.08 -12.60
N PHE A 469 5.00 0.78 -13.79
CA PHE A 469 4.58 -0.56 -14.17
C PHE A 469 5.79 -1.44 -14.45
N PHE A 470 5.87 -2.61 -13.81
CA PHE A 470 6.97 -3.55 -14.01
C PHE A 470 6.50 -5.00 -14.15
N LEU A 471 7.42 -5.86 -14.62
CA LEU A 471 7.15 -7.27 -14.87
C LEU A 471 8.07 -8.15 -14.02
N ILE A 472 7.51 -9.22 -13.46
CA ILE A 472 8.26 -10.29 -12.83
C ILE A 472 8.05 -11.57 -13.65
N MET A 473 9.14 -12.17 -14.14
CA MET A 473 9.12 -13.47 -14.80
C MET A 473 9.71 -14.52 -13.88
N ARG A 474 8.87 -15.44 -13.43
CA ARG A 474 9.29 -16.67 -12.75
C ARG A 474 9.33 -17.80 -13.76
N HIS A 475 10.42 -18.57 -13.78
CA HIS A 475 10.56 -19.66 -14.73
C HIS A 475 11.27 -20.87 -14.13
N HIS A 476 10.97 -22.07 -14.62
CA HIS A 476 11.79 -23.24 -14.31
C HIS A 476 13.19 -23.08 -14.92
N PRO A 477 14.26 -23.64 -14.33
CA PRO A 477 15.63 -23.43 -14.82
C PRO A 477 15.83 -23.76 -16.31
N ALA A 478 15.16 -24.79 -16.83
CA ALA A 478 15.25 -25.19 -18.23
C ALA A 478 14.60 -24.21 -19.22
N TRP A 479 13.81 -23.24 -18.75
CA TRP A 479 13.05 -22.30 -19.57
C TRP A 479 13.66 -20.90 -19.63
N GLY A 480 14.87 -20.69 -19.09
CA GLY A 480 15.47 -19.35 -18.95
C GLY A 480 15.60 -18.56 -20.27
N GLU A 481 16.03 -19.20 -21.36
CA GLU A 481 16.15 -18.53 -22.67
C GLU A 481 14.78 -18.18 -23.26
N THR A 482 13.81 -19.09 -23.15
CA THR A 482 12.42 -18.88 -23.55
C THR A 482 11.79 -17.73 -22.76
N ALA A 483 12.01 -17.69 -21.44
CA ALA A 483 11.50 -16.67 -20.54
C ALA A 483 12.07 -15.28 -20.87
N ARG A 484 13.38 -15.19 -21.14
CA ARG A 484 14.02 -13.94 -21.59
C ARG A 484 13.43 -13.47 -22.93
N THR A 485 13.32 -14.38 -23.90
CA THR A 485 12.76 -14.07 -25.23
C THR A 485 11.31 -13.57 -25.11
N LEU A 486 10.52 -14.19 -24.23
CA LEU A 486 9.14 -13.78 -23.95
C LEU A 486 9.10 -12.36 -23.37
N ILE A 487 9.91 -12.04 -22.36
CA ILE A 487 9.96 -10.69 -21.76
C ILE A 487 10.39 -9.62 -22.77
N GLU A 488 11.39 -9.89 -23.60
CA GLU A 488 11.82 -8.94 -24.63
C GLU A 488 10.72 -8.67 -25.66
N ALA A 489 9.96 -9.70 -26.05
CA ALA A 489 8.83 -9.56 -26.96
C ALA A 489 7.64 -8.81 -26.31
N VAL A 490 7.31 -9.13 -25.06
CA VAL A 490 6.23 -8.48 -24.31
C VAL A 490 6.51 -7.00 -24.10
N THR A 491 7.69 -6.65 -23.58
CA THR A 491 8.08 -5.25 -23.35
C THR A 491 8.16 -4.46 -24.66
N LYS A 492 8.57 -5.10 -25.75
CA LYS A 492 8.50 -4.49 -27.09
C LYS A 492 7.06 -4.22 -27.52
N GLY A 493 6.13 -5.15 -27.30
CA GLY A 493 4.70 -4.93 -27.55
C GLY A 493 4.14 -3.77 -26.72
N LEU A 494 4.55 -3.68 -25.45
CA LEU A 494 4.14 -2.62 -24.53
C LEU A 494 4.65 -1.23 -24.90
N SER A 495 5.75 -1.12 -25.67
CA SER A 495 6.21 0.17 -26.19
C SER A 495 5.19 0.89 -27.09
N ALA A 496 4.18 0.16 -27.59
CA ALA A 496 3.08 0.73 -28.35
C ALA A 496 1.96 1.33 -27.48
N VAL A 497 1.97 1.12 -26.16
CA VAL A 497 0.96 1.69 -25.25
C VAL A 497 1.27 3.17 -25.02
N PRO A 498 0.38 4.10 -25.43
CA PRO A 498 0.63 5.53 -25.27
C PRO A 498 0.85 5.91 -23.81
N GLY A 499 1.91 6.67 -23.53
CA GLY A 499 2.22 7.19 -22.19
C GLY A 499 2.99 6.25 -21.26
N LEU A 500 3.03 4.93 -21.51
CA LEU A 500 3.66 3.96 -20.60
C LEU A 500 5.14 4.20 -20.37
N ALA A 501 5.90 4.44 -21.43
CA ALA A 501 7.33 4.68 -21.32
C ALA A 501 7.65 5.96 -20.52
N GLU A 502 6.87 7.02 -20.70
CA GLU A 502 7.02 8.27 -19.96
C GLU A 502 6.62 8.12 -18.49
N PHE A 503 5.49 7.46 -18.24
CA PHE A 503 5.01 7.11 -16.91
C PHE A 503 6.06 6.35 -16.10
N ASN A 504 6.62 5.29 -16.67
CA ASN A 504 7.66 4.49 -16.03
C ASN A 504 8.92 5.30 -15.76
N ARG A 505 9.44 6.04 -16.76
CA ARG A 505 10.64 6.86 -16.57
C ARG A 505 10.47 7.86 -15.43
N ARG A 506 9.31 8.53 -15.35
CA ARG A 506 9.05 9.50 -14.29
C ARG A 506 8.99 8.86 -12.91
N GLN A 507 8.26 7.76 -12.74
CA GLN A 507 8.19 7.11 -11.43
C GLN A 507 9.53 6.50 -11.01
N ILE A 508 10.30 5.91 -11.94
CA ILE A 508 11.64 5.37 -11.66
C ILE A 508 12.60 6.48 -11.24
N GLU A 509 12.59 7.63 -11.92
CA GLU A 509 13.40 8.79 -11.57
C GLU A 509 13.12 9.22 -10.14
N ILE A 510 11.86 9.51 -9.80
CA ILE A 510 11.46 9.98 -8.47
C ILE A 510 11.72 8.91 -7.40
N CYS A 511 11.40 7.64 -7.68
CA CYS A 511 11.70 6.53 -6.78
C CYS A 511 13.19 6.49 -6.46
N SER A 512 14.05 6.53 -7.49
CA SER A 512 15.50 6.37 -7.32
C SER A 512 16.14 7.43 -6.42
N ILE A 513 15.61 8.65 -6.44
CA ILE A 513 16.06 9.76 -5.57
C ILE A 513 15.82 9.41 -4.10
N HIS A 514 14.69 8.78 -3.78
CA HIS A 514 14.26 8.53 -2.40
C HIS A 514 14.54 7.09 -1.92
N SER A 515 14.83 6.15 -2.83
CA SER A 515 15.15 4.75 -2.52
C SER A 515 16.64 4.42 -2.62
N GLY A 516 17.49 5.39 -2.96
CA GLY A 516 18.93 5.21 -3.09
C GLY A 516 19.38 4.46 -4.36
N GLY A 517 18.52 4.37 -5.38
CA GLY A 517 18.85 3.79 -6.70
C GLY A 517 17.70 3.05 -7.39
N THR A 518 17.98 2.53 -8.59
CA THR A 518 17.01 1.75 -9.40
C THR A 518 17.10 0.25 -9.07
N PRO A 519 16.01 -0.41 -8.64
CA PRO A 519 16.09 -1.79 -8.14
C PRO A 519 16.12 -2.89 -9.22
N TYR A 520 15.71 -2.62 -10.47
CA TYR A 520 15.49 -3.65 -11.49
C TYR A 520 16.16 -3.33 -12.85
N GLU A 521 16.39 -4.37 -13.66
CA GLU A 521 16.81 -4.22 -15.06
C GLU A 521 15.71 -3.52 -15.86
N ILE A 522 16.03 -2.57 -16.74
CA ILE A 522 15.05 -1.91 -17.60
C ILE A 522 15.18 -2.46 -19.02
N ILE A 523 14.09 -3.02 -19.54
CA ILE A 523 13.98 -3.55 -20.91
C ILE A 523 12.85 -2.78 -21.62
N ASN A 524 13.18 -2.03 -22.67
CA ASN A 524 12.23 -1.20 -23.42
C ASN A 524 11.37 -0.28 -22.52
N ASP A 525 12.01 0.48 -21.61
CA ASP A 525 11.37 1.37 -20.62
C ASP A 525 10.49 0.65 -19.56
N VAL A 526 10.52 -0.68 -19.48
CA VAL A 526 9.80 -1.48 -18.47
C VAL A 526 10.80 -2.14 -17.51
N PRO A 527 10.74 -1.86 -16.19
CA PRO A 527 11.52 -2.60 -15.21
C PRO A 527 11.11 -4.09 -15.21
N CYS A 528 12.09 -4.98 -15.13
CA CYS A 528 11.92 -6.42 -15.24
C CYS A 528 12.75 -7.15 -14.18
N LEU A 529 12.13 -8.13 -13.54
CA LEU A 529 12.80 -9.11 -12.68
C LEU A 529 12.61 -10.50 -13.26
N ILE A 530 13.69 -11.10 -13.78
CA ILE A 530 13.67 -12.46 -14.33
C ILE A 530 14.39 -13.38 -13.35
N THR A 531 13.72 -14.43 -12.87
CA THR A 531 14.30 -15.30 -11.84
C THR A 531 13.82 -16.74 -12.01
N ALA A 532 14.76 -17.68 -11.84
CA ALA A 532 14.43 -19.10 -11.80
C ALA A 532 13.72 -19.46 -10.48
N ASP A 533 12.58 -20.14 -10.56
CA ASP A 533 11.82 -20.65 -9.42
C ASP A 533 11.05 -21.92 -9.85
N GLU A 534 11.32 -23.05 -9.19
CA GLU A 534 10.71 -24.35 -9.49
C GLU A 534 9.40 -24.60 -8.71
N ARG A 535 9.00 -23.70 -7.79
CA ARG A 535 7.79 -23.88 -6.97
C ARG A 535 6.51 -23.72 -7.78
N HIS A 536 6.54 -22.93 -8.86
CA HIS A 536 5.35 -22.67 -9.68
C HIS A 536 4.95 -23.92 -10.48
N PRO A 537 3.65 -24.23 -10.58
CA PRO A 537 3.19 -25.41 -11.31
C PRO A 537 3.40 -25.30 -12.83
N THR A 538 3.44 -24.08 -13.37
CA THR A 538 3.74 -23.83 -14.78
C THR A 538 5.23 -23.55 -14.99
N PRO A 539 5.80 -23.96 -16.14
CA PRO A 539 7.19 -23.64 -16.48
C PRO A 539 7.53 -22.15 -16.53
N MET A 540 6.56 -21.30 -16.87
CA MET A 540 6.69 -19.85 -16.84
C MET A 540 5.46 -19.22 -16.19
N THR A 541 5.72 -18.23 -15.34
CA THR A 541 4.70 -17.35 -14.75
C THR A 541 5.13 -15.90 -14.97
N LEU A 542 4.37 -15.16 -15.77
CA LEU A 542 4.53 -13.72 -15.95
C LEU A 542 3.59 -13.00 -14.99
N ILE A 543 4.16 -12.21 -14.10
CA ILE A 543 3.47 -11.38 -13.12
C ILE A 543 3.60 -9.91 -13.54
N THR A 544 2.49 -9.19 -13.52
CA THR A 544 2.45 -7.75 -13.77
C THR A 544 2.36 -6.99 -12.46
N GLU A 545 2.98 -5.83 -12.35
CA GLU A 545 2.86 -5.00 -11.15
C GLU A 545 2.59 -3.57 -11.59
N PHE A 546 1.31 -3.14 -11.52
CA PHE A 546 0.90 -1.76 -11.79
C PHE A 546 0.58 -1.03 -10.47
N PRO A 547 1.05 0.21 -10.26
CA PRO A 547 0.67 1.02 -9.09
C PRO A 547 -0.83 1.40 -9.16
N ASP A 548 -1.74 0.55 -8.65
CA ASP A 548 -3.18 0.60 -8.96
C ASP A 548 -4.14 0.54 -7.76
N GLU A 549 -3.65 0.32 -6.54
CA GLU A 549 -4.52 0.04 -5.38
C GLU A 549 -5.46 1.22 -5.03
N THR A 550 -5.11 2.46 -5.40
CA THR A 550 -5.81 3.68 -4.96
C THR A 550 -6.32 4.59 -6.07
N ILE A 551 -6.12 4.20 -7.34
CA ILE A 551 -6.38 5.07 -8.50
C ILE A 551 -7.78 4.92 -9.07
N TYR A 552 -8.30 6.01 -9.65
CA TYR A 552 -9.62 6.09 -10.30
C TYR A 552 -9.54 6.88 -11.62
N GLY A 553 -10.63 6.84 -12.41
CA GLY A 553 -10.79 7.65 -13.61
C GLY A 553 -9.72 7.37 -14.68
N ASP A 554 -9.09 8.43 -15.21
CA ASP A 554 -8.07 8.31 -16.26
C ASP A 554 -6.90 7.42 -15.88
N ALA A 555 -6.40 7.51 -14.64
CA ALA A 555 -5.31 6.68 -14.16
C ALA A 555 -5.72 5.20 -14.13
N TYR A 556 -6.93 4.90 -13.66
CA TYR A 556 -7.47 3.53 -13.64
C TYR A 556 -7.68 2.98 -15.06
N ARG A 557 -8.19 3.81 -15.98
CA ARG A 557 -8.31 3.47 -17.42
C ARG A 557 -6.98 3.16 -18.06
N PHE A 558 -5.96 3.94 -17.71
CA PHE A 558 -4.60 3.73 -18.17
C PHE A 558 -4.03 2.40 -17.63
N ALA A 559 -4.18 2.14 -16.32
CA ALA A 559 -3.74 0.90 -15.68
C ALA A 559 -4.34 -0.34 -16.35
N HIS A 560 -5.67 -0.40 -16.46
CA HIS A 560 -6.32 -1.57 -17.07
C HIS A 560 -6.10 -1.65 -18.60
N THR A 561 -5.57 -0.61 -19.23
CA THR A 561 -5.09 -0.65 -20.63
C THR A 561 -3.70 -1.27 -20.73
N VAL A 562 -2.79 -0.96 -19.81
CA VAL A 562 -1.47 -1.59 -19.72
C VAL A 562 -1.60 -3.08 -19.38
N GLN A 563 -2.48 -3.43 -18.43
CA GLN A 563 -2.79 -4.82 -18.09
C GLN A 563 -3.32 -5.60 -19.30
N MET A 564 -4.29 -5.03 -20.02
CA MET A 564 -4.84 -5.62 -21.24
C MET A 564 -3.76 -5.85 -22.31
N ALA A 565 -2.95 -4.83 -22.59
CA ALA A 565 -1.89 -4.90 -23.58
C ALA A 565 -0.84 -5.96 -23.23
N THR A 566 -0.52 -6.12 -21.94
CA THR A 566 0.41 -7.14 -21.46
C THR A 566 -0.09 -8.55 -21.76
N VAL A 567 -1.37 -8.84 -21.47
CA VAL A 567 -1.95 -10.16 -21.75
C VAL A 567 -1.92 -10.49 -23.23
N ILE A 568 -2.32 -9.54 -24.08
CA ILE A 568 -2.32 -9.73 -25.54
C ILE A 568 -0.90 -9.98 -26.05
N ALA A 569 0.06 -9.12 -25.67
CA ALA A 569 1.44 -9.24 -26.09
C ALA A 569 2.08 -10.57 -25.63
N ALA A 570 1.74 -11.04 -24.42
CA ALA A 570 2.28 -12.28 -23.88
C ALA A 570 1.72 -13.53 -24.56
N GLU A 571 0.40 -13.58 -24.84
CA GLU A 571 -0.19 -14.71 -25.58
C GLU A 571 0.38 -14.79 -27.00
N GLU A 572 0.45 -13.68 -27.72
CA GLU A 572 0.97 -13.63 -29.09
C GLU A 572 2.45 -14.00 -29.16
N ALA A 573 3.26 -13.48 -28.24
CA ALA A 573 4.67 -13.81 -28.14
C ALA A 573 4.88 -15.29 -27.82
N PHE A 574 4.13 -15.83 -26.86
CA PHE A 574 4.23 -17.24 -26.47
C PHE A 574 3.83 -18.17 -27.61
N ALA A 575 2.71 -17.89 -28.30
CA ALA A 575 2.29 -18.64 -29.48
C ALA A 575 3.38 -18.66 -30.56
N THR A 576 4.01 -17.50 -30.82
CA THR A 576 5.09 -17.37 -31.81
C THR A 576 6.34 -18.15 -31.41
N ILE A 577 6.72 -18.11 -30.13
CA ILE A 577 7.90 -18.80 -29.61
C ILE A 577 7.71 -20.31 -29.71
N MET A 578 6.58 -20.83 -29.23
CA MET A 578 6.31 -22.27 -29.24
C MET A 578 6.16 -22.84 -30.65
N ALA A 579 5.65 -22.06 -31.60
CA ALA A 579 5.57 -22.47 -33.01
C ALA A 579 6.94 -22.65 -33.68
N LYS A 580 8.02 -22.11 -33.11
CA LYS A 580 9.41 -22.32 -33.61
C LYS A 580 10.09 -23.53 -32.98
N VAL A 581 9.58 -24.00 -31.85
CA VAL A 581 10.13 -25.12 -31.07
C VAL A 581 9.41 -26.44 -31.37
N ALA A 582 8.14 -26.36 -31.78
CA ALA A 582 7.34 -27.48 -32.32
C ALA A 582 7.74 -27.81 -33.76
#